data_AF-A0A1G5R5L1-F1
#
_entry.id   AF-A0A1G5R5L1-F1
#
_cell.length_a   1.000
_cell.length_b   1.000
_cell.length_c   1.000
_cell.angle_alpha   90.00
_cell.angle_beta   90.00
_cell.angle_gamma   90.00
#
_symmetry.space_group_name_H-M   'P 1'
#
loop_
_entity.id
_entity.type
_entity.pdbx_description
1 polymer ?
#
loop_
_entity_poly.entity_id
_entity_poly.type
_entity_poly.pdbx_seq_one_letter_code
_entity_poly.pdbx_strand_id
1 'polypeptide(L)'
;MITENAGTSTRLAPFTMALIANFVWINASEVFRYFAFVMPMMREALPMITDVAPMNIPVFMIWGVWDTVLVLTATLIPWMAMQVFGSSVQRAALYGTGVWMSVFMILWLGLYNMNLATVEVLAIALPMAWLEMVVAALIVWWFTARNQKQTQ
;
A
#
# COMPACT_ATOMS: atom_id res chain seq x y z
N MET A 1 35.34 18.51 -36.50
CA MET A 1 33.87 18.37 -36.40
C MET A 1 33.61 17.53 -35.17
N ILE A 2 33.33 18.17 -34.03
CA ILE A 2 33.07 17.50 -32.75
C ILE A 2 31.56 17.35 -32.66
N THR A 3 31.06 16.12 -32.70
CA THR A 3 29.65 15.82 -32.44
C THR A 3 29.43 15.83 -30.94
N GLU A 4 28.77 16.86 -30.42
CA GLU A 4 28.19 16.87 -29.07
C GLU A 4 27.21 15.70 -28.94
N ASN A 5 27.53 14.74 -28.07
CA ASN A 5 26.58 13.76 -27.60
C ASN A 5 25.54 14.49 -26.73
N ALA A 6 24.35 14.67 -27.27
CA ALA A 6 23.21 15.20 -26.54
C ALA A 6 22.98 14.36 -25.27
N GLY A 7 23.01 15.03 -24.12
CA GLY A 7 22.78 14.42 -22.81
C GLY A 7 21.47 13.65 -22.81
N THR A 8 21.57 12.33 -22.66
CA THR A 8 20.43 11.45 -22.48
C THR A 8 19.81 11.77 -21.12
N SER A 9 18.73 12.55 -21.12
CA SER A 9 17.84 12.68 -19.97
C SER A 9 17.32 11.29 -19.61
N THR A 10 17.88 10.67 -18.58
CA THR A 10 17.46 9.36 -18.08
C THR A 10 16.09 9.49 -17.40
N ARG A 11 15.02 9.40 -18.19
CA ARG A 11 13.67 9.23 -17.64
C ARG A 11 13.61 7.87 -16.93
N LEU A 12 13.28 7.88 -15.65
CA LEU A 12 13.05 6.66 -14.87
C LEU A 12 11.94 5.82 -15.52
N ALA A 13 12.08 4.49 -15.47
CA ALA A 13 11.09 3.57 -16.01
C ALA A 13 9.73 3.81 -15.31
N PRO A 14 8.59 3.75 -16.05
CA PRO A 14 7.27 4.00 -15.47
C PRO A 14 6.96 3.13 -14.24
N PHE A 15 7.40 1.88 -14.24
CA PHE A 15 7.27 0.99 -13.10
C PHE A 15 8.05 1.48 -11.87
N THR A 16 9.31 1.93 -12.05
CA THR A 16 10.11 2.49 -10.96
C THR A 16 9.47 3.74 -10.36
N MET A 17 8.87 4.59 -11.20
CA MET A 17 8.12 5.76 -10.73
C MET A 17 6.90 5.35 -9.90
N ALA A 18 6.15 4.33 -10.33
CA ALA A 18 5.03 3.79 -9.56
C ALA A 18 5.50 3.23 -8.21
N LEU A 19 6.62 2.50 -8.19
CA LEU A 19 7.20 1.93 -6.97
C LEU A 19 7.59 3.01 -5.95
N ILE A 20 8.27 4.07 -6.40
CA ILE A 20 8.66 5.19 -5.53
C ILE A 20 7.42 5.93 -5.01
N ALA A 21 6.45 6.20 -5.89
CA ALA A 21 5.21 6.87 -5.50
C ALA A 21 4.41 6.04 -4.47
N ASN A 22 4.31 4.72 -4.68
CA ASN A 22 3.68 3.82 -3.73
C ASN A 22 4.47 3.68 -2.43
N PHE A 23 5.80 3.71 -2.47
CA PHE A 23 6.62 3.72 -1.26
C PHE A 23 6.25 4.91 -0.36
N VAL A 24 6.18 6.11 -0.93
CA VAL A 24 5.77 7.31 -0.19
C VAL A 24 4.32 7.22 0.28
N TRP A 25 3.40 6.82 -0.61
CA TRP A 25 1.97 6.73 -0.30
C TRP A 25 1.69 5.75 0.85
N ILE A 26 2.16 4.51 0.73
CA ILE A 26 1.91 3.45 1.70
C ILE A 26 2.52 3.78 3.06
N ASN A 27 3.77 4.27 3.11
CA ASN A 27 4.38 4.64 4.39
C ASN A 27 3.60 5.80 5.04
N ALA A 28 3.22 6.83 4.27
CA ALA A 28 2.48 7.96 4.80
C ALA A 28 1.09 7.54 5.32
N SER A 29 0.39 6.67 4.58
CA SER A 29 -0.94 6.20 4.95
C SER A 29 -0.92 5.22 6.13
N GLU A 30 0.05 4.31 6.20
CA GLU A 30 0.26 3.39 7.32
C GLU A 30 0.58 4.18 8.60
N VAL A 31 1.53 5.11 8.57
CA VAL A 31 1.84 5.97 9.71
C VAL A 31 0.60 6.71 10.18
N PHE A 32 -0.11 7.37 9.25
CA PHE A 32 -1.33 8.09 9.58
C PHE A 32 -2.38 7.18 10.22
N ARG A 33 -2.71 6.07 9.57
CA ARG A 33 -3.72 5.11 10.05
C ARG A 33 -3.33 4.52 11.40
N TYR A 34 -2.05 4.20 11.58
CA TYR A 34 -1.54 3.60 12.81
C TYR A 34 -1.64 4.57 13.98
N PHE A 35 -1.10 5.78 13.85
CA PHE A 35 -1.09 6.75 14.95
C PHE A 35 -2.45 7.39 15.20
N ALA A 36 -3.23 7.67 14.16
CA ALA A 36 -4.52 8.35 14.32
C ALA A 36 -5.64 7.41 14.79
N PHE A 37 -5.56 6.11 14.48
CA PHE A 37 -6.66 5.18 14.75
C PHE A 37 -6.22 3.88 15.41
N VAL A 38 -5.32 3.10 14.79
CA VAL A 38 -5.03 1.74 15.28
C VAL A 38 -4.43 1.76 16.69
N MET A 39 -3.39 2.57 16.93
CA MET A 39 -2.74 2.66 18.24
C MET A 39 -3.71 3.11 19.35
N PRO A 40 -4.43 4.24 19.24
CA PRO A 40 -5.34 4.66 20.31
C PRO A 40 -6.43 3.63 20.57
N MET A 41 -7.05 3.09 19.52
CA MET A 41 -8.12 2.10 19.70
C MET A 41 -7.61 0.78 20.30
N MET A 42 -6.41 0.34 19.94
CA MET A 42 -5.80 -0.87 20.51
C MET A 42 -5.44 -0.69 21.98
N ARG A 43 -5.00 0.50 22.39
CA ARG A 43 -4.73 0.82 23.80
C ARG A 43 -6.01 0.88 24.62
N GLU A 44 -7.08 1.44 24.06
CA GLU A 44 -8.41 1.44 24.68
C GLU A 44 -9.00 0.03 24.80
N ALA A 45 -8.80 -0.82 23.79
CA ALA A 45 -9.29 -2.20 23.79
C ALA A 45 -8.53 -3.13 24.76
N LEU A 46 -7.26 -2.83 25.06
CA LEU A 46 -6.40 -3.67 25.90
C LEU A 46 -5.79 -2.88 27.08
N PRO A 47 -6.61 -2.27 27.96
CA PRO A 47 -6.13 -1.39 29.02
C PRO A 47 -5.33 -2.12 30.10
N MET A 48 -5.47 -3.45 30.17
CA MET A 48 -4.80 -4.31 31.14
C MET A 48 -3.36 -4.65 30.74
N ILE A 49 -2.98 -4.42 29.48
CA ILE A 49 -1.64 -4.70 28.98
C ILE A 49 -0.84 -3.40 29.02
N THR A 50 0.17 -3.34 29.88
CA THR A 50 1.09 -2.21 29.93
C THR A 50 1.87 -2.12 28.61
N ASP A 51 1.93 -0.92 28.01
CA ASP A 51 2.68 -0.64 26.79
C ASP A 51 2.18 -1.39 25.53
N VAL A 52 0.85 -1.38 25.32
CA VAL A 52 0.27 -1.87 24.05
C VAL A 52 0.77 -1.02 22.88
N ALA A 53 1.25 -1.73 21.87
CA ALA A 53 1.81 -1.19 20.64
C ALA A 53 3.07 -0.33 20.89
N PRO A 54 4.18 -0.94 21.37
CA PRO A 54 5.40 -0.21 21.68
C PRO A 54 6.13 0.23 20.40
N MET A 55 6.53 1.50 20.34
CA MET A 55 7.33 2.08 19.26
C MET A 55 8.82 2.01 19.59
N ASN A 56 9.33 0.81 19.86
CA ASN A 56 10.76 0.58 20.04
C ASN A 56 11.42 0.16 18.72
N ILE A 57 12.76 0.20 18.68
CA ILE A 57 13.53 -0.09 17.45
C ILE A 57 13.19 -1.48 16.87
N PRO A 58 13.12 -2.58 17.66
CA PRO A 58 12.75 -3.89 17.11
C PRO A 58 11.38 -3.90 16.40
N VAL A 59 10.34 -3.31 17.01
CA VAL A 59 9.00 -3.23 16.41
C VAL A 59 9.03 -2.37 15.15
N PHE A 60 9.75 -1.24 15.18
CA PHE A 60 9.91 -0.38 14.01
C PHE A 60 10.61 -1.11 12.85
N MET A 61 11.62 -1.94 13.13
CA MET A 61 12.31 -2.72 12.10
C MET A 61 11.40 -3.76 11.45
N ILE A 62 10.59 -4.47 12.25
CA ILE A 62 9.60 -5.44 11.74
C ILE A 62 8.54 -4.71 10.91
N TRP A 63 8.09 -3.56 11.39
CA TRP A 63 7.14 -2.72 10.67
C TRP A 63 7.71 -2.23 9.33
N GLY A 64 8.99 -1.85 9.26
CA GLY A 64 9.65 -1.52 7.99
C GLY A 64 9.73 -2.70 7.00
N VAL A 65 9.93 -3.93 7.49
CA VAL A 65 9.86 -5.13 6.64
C VAL A 65 8.45 -5.34 6.12
N TRP A 66 7.45 -5.20 6.99
CA TRP A 66 6.03 -5.29 6.61
C TRP A 66 5.67 -4.26 5.53
N ASP A 67 6.03 -2.99 5.73
CA ASP A 67 5.76 -1.91 4.77
C ASP A 67 6.47 -2.16 3.43
N THR A 68 7.69 -2.72 3.44
CA THR A 68 8.39 -3.10 2.21
C THR A 68 7.62 -4.17 1.44
N VAL A 69 7.14 -5.22 2.13
CA VAL A 69 6.31 -6.26 1.52
C VAL A 69 5.00 -5.68 0.98
N LEU A 70 4.39 -4.76 1.73
CA LEU A 70 3.14 -4.12 1.34
C LEU A 70 3.32 -3.25 0.09
N VAL A 71 4.37 -2.43 0.02
CA VAL A 71 4.70 -1.63 -1.16
C VAL A 71 4.94 -2.52 -2.38
N LEU A 72 5.69 -3.62 -2.22
CA LEU A 72 5.95 -4.55 -3.31
C LEU A 72 4.67 -5.22 -3.80
N THR A 73 3.83 -5.74 -2.90
CA THR A 73 2.58 -6.41 -3.27
C THR A 73 1.55 -5.45 -3.86
N ALA A 74 1.36 -4.28 -3.27
CA ALA A 74 0.46 -3.23 -3.75
C ALA A 74 0.90 -2.62 -5.10
N THR A 75 2.17 -2.79 -5.49
CA THR A 75 2.68 -2.33 -6.79
C THR A 75 2.72 -3.46 -7.82
N LEU A 76 3.35 -4.59 -7.50
CA LEU A 76 3.59 -5.70 -8.43
C LEU A 76 2.30 -6.41 -8.83
N ILE A 77 1.41 -6.70 -7.88
CA ILE A 77 0.19 -7.46 -8.18
C ILE A 77 -0.72 -6.67 -9.11
N PRO A 78 -1.08 -5.40 -8.83
CA PRO A 78 -1.87 -4.61 -9.77
C PRO A 78 -1.17 -4.40 -11.11
N TRP A 79 0.14 -4.21 -11.14
CA TRP A 79 0.89 -4.07 -12.39
C TRP A 79 0.80 -5.34 -13.25
N MET A 80 1.08 -6.52 -12.68
CA MET A 80 0.97 -7.80 -13.39
C MET A 80 -0.47 -8.04 -13.86
N ALA A 81 -1.46 -7.77 -13.01
CA ALA A 81 -2.87 -7.90 -13.36
C ALA A 81 -3.26 -6.98 -14.53
N MET A 82 -2.71 -5.75 -14.59
CA MET A 82 -2.91 -4.85 -15.73
C MET A 82 -2.27 -5.37 -17.02
N GLN A 83 -1.13 -6.06 -16.95
CA GLN A 83 -0.49 -6.66 -18.13
C GLN A 83 -1.31 -7.83 -18.69
N VAL A 84 -1.90 -8.65 -17.81
CA VAL A 84 -2.63 -9.87 -18.21
C VAL A 84 -4.09 -9.59 -18.54
N PHE A 85 -4.78 -8.85 -17.66
CA PHE A 85 -6.22 -8.63 -17.75
C PHE A 85 -6.56 -7.23 -18.25
N GLY A 86 -5.57 -6.41 -18.61
CA GLY A 86 -5.75 -5.08 -19.19
C GLY A 86 -5.90 -3.95 -18.18
N SER A 87 -5.76 -2.72 -18.68
CA SER A 87 -5.57 -1.51 -17.87
C SER A 87 -6.68 -0.46 -18.08
N SER A 88 -7.65 -0.45 -17.17
CA SER A 88 -8.64 0.61 -17.02
C SER A 88 -8.70 1.08 -15.57
N VAL A 89 -9.23 2.29 -15.31
CA VAL A 89 -9.39 2.83 -13.95
C VAL A 89 -10.23 1.88 -13.08
N GLN A 90 -11.32 1.37 -13.64
CA GLN A 90 -12.20 0.41 -12.97
C GLN A 90 -11.45 -0.87 -12.61
N ARG A 91 -10.66 -1.41 -13.55
CA ARG A 91 -9.82 -2.59 -13.31
C ARG A 91 -8.74 -2.34 -12.27
N ALA A 92 -8.11 -1.17 -12.27
CA ALA A 92 -7.14 -0.78 -11.25
C ALA A 92 -7.75 -0.78 -9.84
N ALA A 93 -8.94 -0.22 -9.67
CA ALA A 93 -9.66 -0.25 -8.40
C ALA A 93 -10.01 -1.70 -7.96
N LEU A 94 -10.39 -2.56 -8.91
CA LEU A 94 -10.61 -3.99 -8.63
C LEU A 94 -9.32 -4.71 -8.20
N TYR A 95 -8.19 -4.42 -8.83
CA TYR A 95 -6.91 -5.02 -8.46
C TYR A 95 -6.45 -4.57 -7.07
N GLY A 96 -6.60 -3.28 -6.74
CA GLY A 96 -6.35 -2.77 -5.39
C GLY A 96 -7.28 -3.42 -4.36
N THR A 97 -8.55 -3.60 -4.70
CA THR A 97 -9.50 -4.34 -3.85
C THR A 97 -9.06 -5.80 -3.65
N GLY A 98 -8.55 -6.45 -4.69
CA GLY A 98 -7.96 -7.79 -4.60
C GLY A 98 -6.81 -7.88 -3.61
N VAL A 99 -5.85 -6.95 -3.69
CA VAL A 99 -4.73 -6.88 -2.73
C VAL A 99 -5.24 -6.64 -1.31
N TRP A 100 -6.19 -5.73 -1.13
CA TRP A 100 -6.82 -5.46 0.16
C TRP A 100 -7.45 -6.71 0.78
N MET A 101 -8.20 -7.49 -0.01
CA MET A 101 -8.78 -8.76 0.48
C MET A 101 -7.69 -9.76 0.87
N SER A 102 -6.64 -9.90 0.07
CA SER A 102 -5.57 -10.87 0.32
C SER A 102 -4.69 -10.52 1.52
N VAL A 103 -4.46 -9.24 1.79
CA VAL A 103 -3.57 -8.80 2.87
C VAL A 103 -4.36 -8.43 4.11
N PHE A 104 -5.26 -7.45 4.00
CA PHE A 104 -5.88 -6.83 5.16
C PHE A 104 -7.09 -7.58 5.67
N MET A 105 -7.98 -8.09 4.81
CA MET A 105 -9.12 -8.86 5.32
C MET A 105 -8.65 -10.10 6.07
N ILE A 106 -7.70 -10.86 5.52
CA ILE A 106 -7.18 -12.06 6.20
C ILE A 106 -6.52 -11.69 7.54
N LEU A 107 -5.66 -10.66 7.55
CA LEU A 107 -4.98 -10.20 8.76
C LEU A 107 -5.98 -9.79 9.85
N TRP A 108 -6.89 -8.87 9.54
CA TRP A 108 -7.81 -8.30 10.53
C TRP A 108 -8.88 -9.28 10.99
N LEU A 109 -9.38 -10.14 10.10
CA LEU A 109 -10.28 -11.22 10.52
C LEU A 109 -9.57 -12.23 11.41
N GLY A 110 -8.29 -12.52 11.16
CA GLY A 110 -7.45 -13.34 12.05
C GLY A 110 -7.31 -12.71 13.44
N LEU A 111 -6.98 -11.42 13.51
CA LEU A 111 -6.88 -10.69 14.78
C LEU A 111 -8.22 -10.66 15.54
N TYR A 112 -9.31 -10.39 14.84
CA TYR A 112 -10.65 -10.43 15.41
C TYR A 112 -11.00 -11.81 15.96
N ASN A 113 -10.73 -12.88 15.20
CA ASN A 113 -10.97 -14.26 15.62
C ASN A 113 -10.13 -14.67 16.85
N MET A 114 -8.97 -14.06 17.06
CA MET A 114 -8.12 -14.27 18.25
C MET A 114 -8.48 -13.36 19.43
N ASN A 115 -9.56 -12.58 19.35
CA ASN A 115 -9.94 -11.54 20.32
C ASN A 115 -8.85 -10.46 20.51
N LEU A 116 -8.06 -10.20 19.47
CA LEU A 116 -6.99 -9.18 19.45
C LEU A 116 -7.40 -7.91 18.71
N ALA A 117 -8.63 -7.84 18.19
CA ALA A 117 -9.19 -6.63 17.60
C ALA A 117 -10.70 -6.59 17.87
N THR A 118 -11.26 -5.41 18.14
CA THR A 118 -12.70 -5.25 18.34
C THR A 118 -13.43 -4.98 17.01
N VAL A 119 -14.75 -5.09 17.02
CA VAL A 119 -15.57 -4.81 15.82
C VAL A 119 -15.40 -3.35 15.38
N GLU A 120 -15.27 -2.43 16.33
CA GLU A 120 -15.05 -1.01 16.08
C GLU A 120 -13.72 -0.76 15.37
N VAL A 121 -12.65 -1.42 15.82
CA VAL A 121 -11.33 -1.35 15.16
C VAL A 121 -11.44 -1.82 13.71
N LEU A 122 -12.11 -2.95 13.46
CA LEU A 122 -12.31 -3.48 12.12
C LEU A 122 -13.12 -2.53 11.23
N ALA A 123 -14.20 -1.94 11.76
CA ALA A 123 -15.08 -1.05 11.03
C ALA A 123 -14.37 0.23 10.54
N ILE A 124 -13.27 0.62 11.18
CA ILE A 124 -12.47 1.79 10.79
C ILE A 124 -11.22 1.37 9.99
N ALA A 125 -10.46 0.39 10.48
CA ALA A 125 -9.19 0.00 9.89
C ALA A 125 -9.35 -0.62 8.49
N LEU A 126 -10.36 -1.47 8.28
CA LEU A 126 -10.56 -2.17 7.01
C LEU A 126 -10.92 -1.21 5.86
N PRO A 127 -11.91 -0.29 5.99
CA PRO A 127 -12.20 0.67 4.93
C PRO A 127 -11.05 1.62 4.62
N MET A 128 -10.28 2.05 5.63
CA MET A 128 -9.11 2.89 5.40
C MET A 128 -8.00 2.14 4.64
N ALA A 129 -7.71 0.90 5.03
CA ALA A 129 -6.77 0.06 4.31
C ALA A 129 -7.25 -0.28 2.89
N TRP A 130 -8.56 -0.39 2.67
CA TRP A 130 -9.13 -0.56 1.32
C TRP A 130 -8.84 0.65 0.44
N LEU A 131 -9.13 1.85 0.94
CA LEU A 131 -8.84 3.10 0.21
C LEU A 131 -7.35 3.21 -0.12
N GLU A 132 -6.48 2.89 0.84
CA GLU A 132 -5.03 2.86 0.66
C GLU A 132 -4.61 1.96 -0.51
N MET A 133 -5.11 0.73 -0.57
CA MET A 133 -4.79 -0.23 -1.64
C MET A 133 -5.38 0.18 -2.99
N VAL A 134 -6.58 0.76 -3.01
CA VAL A 134 -7.20 1.28 -4.24
C VAL A 134 -6.37 2.43 -4.81
N VAL A 135 -5.95 3.38 -3.97
CA VAL A 135 -5.10 4.50 -4.40
C VAL A 135 -3.74 3.98 -4.88
N ALA A 136 -3.13 3.02 -4.20
CA ALA A 136 -1.87 2.41 -4.62
C ALA A 136 -1.98 1.76 -6.02
N ALA A 137 -3.08 1.05 -6.29
CA ALA A 137 -3.33 0.49 -7.62
C ALA A 137 -3.60 1.56 -8.69
N LEU A 138 -4.24 2.68 -8.32
CA LEU A 138 -4.44 3.82 -9.23
C LEU A 138 -3.13 4.55 -9.55
N ILE A 139 -2.20 4.63 -8.61
CA ILE A 139 -0.84 5.14 -8.83
C ILE A 139 -0.13 4.25 -9.87
N VAL A 140 -0.20 2.93 -9.73
CA VAL A 140 0.37 2.00 -10.72
C VAL A 140 -0.24 2.23 -12.10
N TRP A 141 -1.57 2.31 -12.19
CA TRP A 141 -2.28 2.57 -13.44
C TRP A 141 -1.85 3.89 -14.09
N TRP A 142 -1.73 4.95 -13.28
CA TRP A 142 -1.34 6.28 -13.73
C TRP A 142 0.03 6.27 -14.41
N PHE A 143 1.04 5.67 -13.77
CA PHE A 143 2.38 5.67 -14.32
C PHE A 143 2.54 4.68 -15.48
N THR A 144 1.99 3.47 -15.36
CA THR A 144 2.32 2.37 -16.27
C THR A 144 1.40 2.23 -17.47
N ALA A 145 0.12 2.62 -17.36
CA ALA A 145 -0.88 2.36 -18.39
C ALA A 145 -1.41 3.62 -19.08
N ARG A 146 -1.55 4.73 -18.35
CA ARG A 146 -2.03 6.00 -18.93
C ARG A 146 -1.10 6.51 -20.03
N ASN A 147 0.21 6.36 -19.84
CA ASN A 147 1.22 6.84 -20.79
C ASN A 147 1.37 5.96 -22.03
N GLN A 148 0.94 4.69 -21.99
CA GLN A 148 1.01 3.79 -23.15
C GLN A 148 -0.05 4.11 -24.21
N LYS A 149 -1.21 4.64 -23.80
CA LYS A 149 -2.29 5.05 -24.72
C LYS A 149 -2.01 6.34 -25.50
N GLN A 150 -0.97 7.10 -25.14
CA GLN A 150 -0.61 8.33 -25.86
C GLN A 150 0.37 8.09 -27.02
N THR A 151 0.90 6.87 -27.15
CA THR A 151 1.92 6.52 -28.15
C THR A 151 1.39 5.57 -29.23
N GLN A 152 0.11 5.21 -29.19
CA GLN A 152 -0.62 4.46 -30.22
C GLN A 152 -1.65 5.36 -30.88
#